data_AF-A0A8X6TAJ0-F1
#
_entry.id   AF-A0A8X6TAJ0-F1
#
_cell.length_a   1.000
_cell.length_b   1.000
_cell.length_c   1.000
_cell.angle_alpha   90.00
_cell.angle_beta   90.00
_cell.angle_gamma   90.00
#
_symmetry.space_group_name_H-M   'P 1'
#
loop_
_entity.id
_entity.type
_entity.pdbx_description
1 polymer ?
#
loop_
_entity_poly.entity_id
_entity_poly.type
_entity_poly.pdbx_seq_one_letter_code
_entity_poly.pdbx_strand_id
1 'polypeptide(L)'
;ILPASALPVYVATKHGVVGLTRSYGLPYHFDRDGVMFAALCPSFINTDLLKTSVTLKKGTDFTKRTDLMSPDYVAKGVLKLLEDKINGSTLVVSLDGYNYIDLPDELKIYVE
;
A
#
# COMPACT_ATOMS: atom_id res chain seq x y z
N ILE A 1 2.73 -3.30 3.85
CA ILE A 1 3.40 -2.06 4.36
C ILE A 1 4.61 -2.51 5.15
N LEU A 2 5.80 -1.93 4.93
CA LEU A 2 6.99 -2.34 5.68
C LEU A 2 6.96 -1.77 7.11
N PRO A 3 7.47 -2.50 8.12
CA PRO A 3 7.67 -1.96 9.45
C PRO A 3 8.63 -0.76 9.43
N ALA A 4 8.30 0.30 10.17
CA ALA A 4 9.15 1.48 10.31
C ALA A 4 9.21 1.92 11.78
N SER A 5 10.39 1.75 12.39
CA SER A 5 10.61 2.07 13.81
C SER A 5 10.41 3.56 14.15
N ALA A 6 10.63 4.46 13.19
CA ALA A 6 10.45 5.90 13.36
C ALA A 6 8.99 6.35 13.32
N LEU A 7 8.09 5.53 12.75
CA LEU A 7 6.72 5.91 12.41
C LEU A 7 5.69 4.80 12.76
N PRO A 8 5.68 4.21 13.97
CA PRO A 8 4.85 3.05 14.28
C PRO A 8 3.35 3.33 14.17
N VAL A 9 2.89 4.53 14.53
CA VAL A 9 1.46 4.92 14.41
C VAL A 9 1.05 5.01 12.95
N TYR A 10 1.85 5.65 12.09
CA TYR A 10 1.61 5.68 10.64
C TYR A 10 1.56 4.24 10.08
N VAL A 11 2.51 3.40 10.46
CA VAL A 11 2.57 1.99 10.00
C VAL A 11 1.32 1.23 10.44
N ALA A 12 0.88 1.37 11.69
CA ALA A 12 -0.32 0.71 12.18
C ALA A 12 -1.58 1.14 11.40
N THR A 13 -1.77 2.46 11.20
CA THR A 13 -2.92 2.97 10.45
C THR A 13 -2.92 2.51 9.00
N LYS A 14 -1.76 2.51 8.32
CA LYS A 14 -1.66 2.05 6.93
C LYS A 14 -1.81 0.54 6.77
N HIS A 15 -1.39 -0.27 7.75
CA HIS A 15 -1.74 -1.69 7.79
C HIS A 15 -3.25 -1.89 7.94
N GLY A 16 -3.92 -1.09 8.78
CA GLY A 16 -5.37 -1.12 8.94
C GLY A 16 -6.11 -0.88 7.61
N VAL A 17 -5.67 0.10 6.81
CA VAL A 17 -6.23 0.35 5.47
C VAL A 17 -6.06 -0.85 4.54
N VAL A 18 -4.87 -1.47 4.50
CA VAL A 18 -4.64 -2.67 3.68
C VAL A 18 -5.52 -3.84 4.13
N GLY A 19 -5.64 -4.05 5.44
CA GLY A 19 -6.56 -5.06 6.00
C GLY A 19 -8.00 -4.81 5.58
N LEU A 20 -8.46 -3.55 5.70
CA LEU A 20 -9.80 -3.14 5.29
C LEU A 20 -10.07 -3.37 3.80
N THR A 21 -9.11 -3.02 2.92
CA THR A 21 -9.19 -3.28 1.48
C THR A 21 -9.37 -4.78 1.20
N ARG A 22 -8.56 -5.64 1.85
CA ARG A 22 -8.66 -7.09 1.66
C ARG A 22 -9.99 -7.64 2.14
N SER A 23 -10.50 -7.17 3.29
CA SER A 23 -11.80 -7.58 3.81
C SER A 23 -12.94 -7.20 2.86
N TYR A 24 -12.97 -5.97 2.31
CA TYR A 24 -13.96 -5.59 1.31
C TYR A 24 -13.75 -6.25 -0.06
N GLY A 25 -12.55 -6.77 -0.32
CA GLY A 25 -12.27 -7.55 -1.52
C GLY A 25 -12.81 -8.98 -1.50
N LEU A 26 -13.37 -9.45 -0.38
CA LEU A 26 -13.93 -10.80 -0.27
C LEU A 26 -15.23 -10.96 -1.10
N PRO A 27 -15.53 -12.18 -1.58
CA PRO A 27 -16.67 -12.42 -2.49
C PRO A 27 -17.99 -11.86 -2.00
N TYR A 28 -18.29 -12.02 -0.70
CA TYR A 28 -19.52 -11.51 -0.10
C TYR A 28 -19.80 -10.03 -0.40
N HIS A 29 -18.77 -9.17 -0.33
CA HIS A 29 -18.93 -7.75 -0.57
C HIS A 29 -19.09 -7.46 -2.06
N PHE A 30 -18.24 -8.04 -2.89
CA PHE A 30 -18.28 -7.84 -4.34
C PHE A 30 -19.59 -8.33 -4.96
N ASP A 31 -20.08 -9.51 -4.57
CA ASP A 31 -21.33 -10.08 -5.08
C ASP A 31 -22.55 -9.21 -4.73
N ARG A 32 -22.47 -8.47 -3.63
CA ARG A 32 -23.54 -7.61 -3.13
C ARG A 32 -23.59 -6.25 -3.82
N ASP A 33 -22.45 -5.60 -4.05
CA ASP A 33 -22.40 -4.21 -4.51
C ASP A 33 -21.68 -4.00 -5.86
N GLY A 34 -20.99 -5.02 -6.37
CA GLY A 34 -20.22 -4.94 -7.61
C GLY A 34 -19.00 -4.01 -7.53
N VAL A 35 -18.58 -3.60 -6.33
CA VAL A 35 -17.48 -2.67 -6.12
C VAL A 35 -16.18 -3.43 -5.84
N MET A 36 -15.15 -3.17 -6.66
CA MET A 36 -13.82 -3.71 -6.42
C MET A 36 -13.00 -2.79 -5.50
N PHE A 37 -12.22 -3.40 -4.63
CA PHE A 37 -11.30 -2.73 -3.72
C PHE A 37 -9.86 -3.15 -4.05
N ALA A 38 -8.95 -2.19 -4.15
CA ALA A 38 -7.52 -2.46 -4.32
C ALA A 38 -6.70 -1.41 -3.57
N ALA A 39 -5.55 -1.82 -3.05
CA ALA A 39 -4.64 -0.96 -2.29
C ALA A 39 -3.35 -0.72 -3.09
N LEU A 40 -3.03 0.54 -3.34
CA LEU A 40 -1.72 0.96 -3.83
C LEU A 40 -0.84 1.37 -2.65
N CYS A 41 0.28 0.71 -2.48
CA CYS A 41 1.23 0.89 -1.38
C CYS A 41 2.57 1.39 -1.92
N PRO A 42 2.76 2.71 -2.09
CA PRO A 42 4.01 3.22 -2.60
C PRO A 42 5.08 3.25 -1.50
N SER A 43 6.33 3.04 -1.93
CA SER A 43 7.52 3.41 -1.17
C SER A 43 7.69 4.94 -1.20
N PHE A 44 8.87 5.46 -0.85
CA PHE A 44 9.10 6.89 -0.71
C PHE A 44 8.88 7.65 -2.02
N ILE A 45 7.85 8.50 -2.06
CA ILE A 45 7.55 9.40 -3.19
C ILE A 45 7.96 10.82 -2.82
N ASN A 46 8.59 11.52 -3.76
CA ASN A 46 8.93 12.94 -3.64
C ASN A 46 7.66 13.80 -3.65
N THR A 47 7.07 13.95 -2.46
CA THR A 47 5.90 14.79 -2.19
C THR A 47 6.12 15.59 -0.92
N ASP A 48 5.31 16.63 -0.70
CA ASP A 48 5.39 17.46 0.50
C ASP A 48 5.07 16.70 1.80
N LEU A 49 4.45 15.51 1.71
CA LEU A 49 4.20 14.64 2.86
C LEU A 49 5.49 14.25 3.60
N LEU A 50 6.61 14.10 2.89
CA LEU A 50 7.90 13.78 3.52
C LEU A 50 8.44 14.97 4.35
N LYS A 51 8.17 16.20 3.91
CA LYS A 51 8.62 17.42 4.59
C LYS A 51 7.87 17.68 5.90
N THR A 52 6.63 17.20 6.00
CA THR A 52 5.75 17.41 7.16
C THR A 52 5.68 16.20 8.09
N SER A 53 6.43 15.14 7.79
CA SER A 53 6.38 13.90 8.55
C SER A 53 7.01 14.05 9.95
N VAL A 54 6.23 13.70 10.97
CA VAL A 54 6.68 13.72 12.38
C VAL A 54 7.14 12.32 12.78
N THR A 55 8.38 12.21 13.25
CA THR A 55 8.99 10.92 13.64
C THR A 55 9.17 10.79 15.14
N LEU A 56 8.98 9.58 15.67
CA LEU A 56 9.27 9.28 17.07
C LEU A 56 10.77 9.03 17.32
N LYS A 57 11.52 8.68 16.28
CA LYS A 57 12.97 8.45 16.35
C LYS A 57 13.72 9.75 16.06
N LYS A 58 14.33 10.33 17.10
CA LYS A 58 15.18 11.53 17.00
C LYS A 58 16.24 11.38 15.89
N GLY A 59 16.44 12.45 15.12
CA GLY A 59 17.41 12.50 14.04
C GLY A 59 16.95 11.86 12.72
N THR A 60 15.73 11.31 12.65
CA THR A 60 15.17 10.83 11.39
C THR A 60 14.70 12.02 10.56
N ASP A 61 15.34 12.22 9.41
CA ASP A 61 15.02 13.27 8.45
C ASP A 61 14.79 12.65 7.07
N PHE A 62 13.52 12.50 6.69
CA PHE A 62 13.15 11.91 5.41
C PHE A 62 13.41 12.83 4.21
N THR A 63 13.70 14.11 4.43
CA THR A 63 14.03 15.04 3.34
C THR A 63 15.40 14.76 2.72
N LYS A 64 16.27 14.05 3.45
CA LYS A 64 17.63 13.68 3.02
C LYS A 64 17.69 12.35 2.27
N ARG A 65 16.56 11.72 1.98
CA ARG A 65 16.52 10.46 1.22
C ARG A 65 16.97 10.67 -0.21
N THR A 66 17.73 9.72 -0.74
CA THR A 66 18.19 9.69 -2.13
C THR A 66 17.38 8.72 -3.00
N ASP A 67 16.58 7.85 -2.39
CA ASP A 67 15.77 6.81 -3.02
C ASP A 67 14.31 7.25 -3.24
N LEU A 68 14.09 8.52 -3.57
CA LEU A 68 12.76 9.07 -3.80
C LEU A 68 12.29 8.84 -5.24
N MET A 69 11.09 8.29 -5.41
CA MET A 69 10.44 8.17 -6.72
C MET A 69 9.62 9.42 -7.06
N SER A 70 9.43 9.70 -8.36
CA SER A 70 8.48 10.73 -8.79
C SER A 70 7.03 10.28 -8.59
N PRO A 71 6.06 11.21 -8.46
CA PRO A 71 4.64 10.88 -8.40
C PRO A 71 4.12 10.02 -9.57
N ASP A 72 4.80 10.02 -10.72
CA ASP A 72 4.41 9.21 -11.88
C ASP A 72 4.45 7.71 -11.62
N TYR A 73 5.27 7.26 -10.67
CA TYR A 73 5.26 5.86 -10.22
C TYR A 73 3.90 5.50 -9.61
N VAL A 74 3.31 6.40 -8.81
CA VAL A 74 1.98 6.19 -8.25
C VAL A 74 0.94 6.17 -9.37
N ALA A 75 1.00 7.13 -10.30
CA ALA A 75 0.06 7.19 -11.43
C ALA A 75 0.08 5.89 -12.27
N LYS A 76 1.27 5.39 -12.62
CA LYS A 76 1.43 4.12 -13.33
C LYS A 76 0.91 2.93 -12.52
N GLY A 77 1.11 2.94 -11.20
CA GLY A 77 0.57 1.91 -10.32
C GLY A 77 -0.96 1.91 -10.30
N VAL A 78 -1.61 3.09 -10.32
CA VAL A 78 -3.07 3.20 -10.43
C VAL A 78 -3.55 2.64 -11.76
N LEU A 79 -2.91 3.00 -12.88
CA LEU A 79 -3.26 2.45 -14.19
C LEU A 79 -3.18 0.92 -14.20
N LYS A 80 -2.11 0.35 -13.64
CA LYS A 80 -1.94 -1.09 -13.51
C LYS A 80 -3.08 -1.74 -12.70
N LEU A 81 -3.49 -1.16 -11.58
CA LEU A 81 -4.63 -1.69 -10.80
C LEU A 81 -5.93 -1.69 -11.61
N LEU A 82 -6.18 -0.64 -12.39
CA LEU A 82 -7.37 -0.51 -13.22
C LEU A 82 -7.37 -1.48 -14.42
N GLU A 83 -6.20 -1.78 -14.96
CA GLU A 83 -6.01 -2.75 -16.05
C GLU A 83 -6.16 -4.19 -15.54
N ASP A 84 -5.48 -4.53 -14.45
CA ASP A 84 -5.43 -5.90 -13.92
C ASP A 84 -6.75 -6.32 -13.24
N LYS A 85 -7.48 -5.37 -12.63
CA LYS A 85 -8.81 -5.60 -11.99
C LYS A 85 -8.82 -6.74 -10.96
N ILE A 86 -7.75 -6.87 -10.19
CA ILE A 86 -7.65 -7.90 -9.14
C ILE A 86 -8.30 -7.35 -7.86
N ASN A 87 -9.49 -7.86 -7.51
CA ASN A 87 -10.20 -7.44 -6.30
C ASN A 87 -9.47 -7.88 -5.03
N GLY A 88 -9.51 -7.06 -3.97
CA GLY A 88 -8.79 -7.26 -2.71
C GLY A 88 -7.27 -7.11 -2.80
N SER A 89 -6.73 -6.78 -3.97
CA SER A 89 -5.28 -6.79 -4.22
C SER A 89 -4.53 -5.70 -3.46
N THR A 90 -3.24 -5.95 -3.24
CA THR A 90 -2.30 -4.97 -2.67
C THR A 90 -1.09 -4.86 -3.60
N LEU A 91 -0.98 -3.75 -4.32
CA LEU A 91 0.14 -3.47 -5.21
C LEU A 91 1.17 -2.61 -4.47
N VAL A 92 2.39 -3.13 -4.33
CA VAL A 92 3.54 -2.38 -3.82
C VAL A 92 4.27 -1.72 -4.99
N VAL A 93 4.52 -0.42 -4.86
CA VAL A 93 5.29 0.36 -5.84
C VAL A 93 6.62 0.74 -5.20
N SER A 94 7.72 0.22 -5.73
CA SER A 94 9.09 0.51 -5.30
C SER A 94 10.00 0.81 -6.50
N LEU A 95 11.27 1.12 -6.24
CA LEU A 95 12.28 1.25 -7.29
C LEU A 95 12.48 -0.05 -8.08
N ASP A 96 12.13 -1.20 -7.48
CA ASP A 96 12.19 -2.51 -8.10
C ASP A 96 10.95 -2.84 -8.96
N GLY A 97 9.96 -1.94 -8.99
CA GLY A 97 8.78 -2.05 -9.84
C GLY A 97 7.46 -2.17 -9.09
N TYR A 98 6.52 -2.90 -9.70
CA TYR A 98 5.10 -2.98 -9.32
C TYR A 98 4.75 -4.42 -8.97
N ASN A 99 4.71 -4.73 -7.68
CA ASN A 99 4.64 -6.11 -7.20
C ASN A 99 3.40 -6.31 -6.34
N TYR A 100 2.57 -7.30 -6.69
CA TYR A 100 1.45 -7.69 -5.84
C TYR A 100 1.93 -8.46 -4.63
N ILE A 101 1.37 -8.15 -3.46
CA ILE A 101 1.62 -8.87 -2.22
C ILE A 101 0.35 -9.60 -1.83
N ASP A 102 0.41 -10.91 -1.98
CA ASP A 102 -0.69 -11.81 -1.67
C ASP A 102 -0.62 -12.32 -0.23
N LEU A 103 -1.72 -12.91 0.24
CA LEU A 103 -1.69 -13.71 1.46
C LEU A 103 -0.84 -14.97 1.23
N PRO A 104 -0.11 -15.45 2.25
CA PRO A 104 0.47 -16.79 2.22
C PRO A 104 -0.60 -17.83 1.86
N ASP A 105 -0.24 -18.82 1.05
CA ASP A 105 -1.19 -19.79 0.50
C ASP A 105 -1.94 -20.54 1.61
N GLU A 106 -1.27 -20.83 2.72
CA GLU A 106 -1.86 -21.48 3.90
C GLU A 106 -2.96 -20.64 4.59
N LEU A 107 -3.02 -19.33 4.33
CA LEU A 107 -4.04 -18.45 4.89
C LEU A 107 -5.22 -18.21 3.93
N LYS A 108 -5.11 -18.60 2.66
CA LYS A 108 -6.17 -18.38 1.66
C LYS A 108 -7.44 -19.18 1.96
N ILE A 109 -7.29 -20.33 2.62
CA ILE A 109 -8.42 -21.17 3.06
C ILE A 109 -9.42 -20.47 4.00
N TYR A 110 -9.04 -19.34 4.61
CA TYR A 110 -9.90 -18.59 5.54
C TYR A 110 -10.65 -17.45 4.85
N VAL A 111 -10.42 -17.21 3.56
CA VAL A 111 -10.95 -16.07 2.80
C VAL A 111 -11.64 -16.46 1.48
N GLU A 112 -11.61 -17.75 1.12
CA GLU A 112 -12.42 -18.36 0.07
C GLU A 112 -13.80 -18.78 0.61
#